data_AF-A0A2H4T7K6-F1
#
_entry.id   AF-A0A2H4T7K6-F1
#
_cell.length_a   1.000
_cell.length_b   1.000
_cell.length_c   1.000
_cell.angle_alpha   90.00
_cell.angle_beta   90.00
_cell.angle_gamma   90.00
#
_symmetry.space_group_name_H-M   'P 1'
#
loop_
_entity.id
_entity.type
_entity.pdbx_description
1 polymer ?
#
loop_
_entity_poly.entity_id
_entity_poly.type
_entity_poly.pdbx_seq_one_letter_code
_entity_poly.pdbx_strand_id
1 'polypeptide(L)'
;YGWWAGNSSVTYRSGRFIGSHVAHTGMITFAAGACTLWELARFDPSIPMGHQSALFLGHLASIGIGFDDAGVWTGAGVVTIALLHLIFSMVYGGGGLLHAVYFEEDVQNEEVLQAKKFKLEWDNPDNQTFILGHHLIFFGVACVWFVEWARVHGIYDPAVGAIRQVNYNLDLTQIWNHQFDFLSIDSLEDVMGG
;
A
#
# COMPACT_ATOMS: atom_id res chain seq x y z
N TYR A 1 33.28 -2.64 -0.54
CA TYR A 1 32.61 -2.11 -1.75
C TYR A 1 33.08 -0.69 -2.00
N GLY A 2 33.18 -0.26 -3.26
CA GLY A 2 33.36 1.17 -3.58
C GLY A 2 32.08 1.97 -3.28
N TRP A 3 32.15 3.31 -3.27
CA TRP A 3 31.03 4.17 -2.85
C TRP A 3 29.79 3.99 -3.73
N TRP A 4 29.96 3.70 -5.02
CA TRP A 4 28.88 3.42 -5.98
C TRP A 4 28.09 2.14 -5.66
N ALA A 5 28.62 1.26 -4.82
CA ALA A 5 27.97 0.06 -4.32
C ALA A 5 27.80 0.10 -2.79
N GLY A 6 27.64 1.31 -2.22
CA GLY A 6 27.53 1.53 -0.79
C GLY A 6 26.42 0.70 -0.13
N ASN A 7 25.28 0.55 -0.80
CA ASN A 7 24.15 -0.23 -0.28
C ASN A 7 24.46 -1.73 -0.14
N SER A 8 25.45 -2.27 -0.85
CA SER A 8 25.88 -3.66 -0.65
C SER A 8 26.50 -3.90 0.74
N SER A 9 26.84 -2.85 1.48
CA SER A 9 27.39 -2.96 2.83
C SER A 9 26.36 -3.24 3.93
N VAL A 10 25.05 -3.08 3.67
CA VAL A 10 24.00 -3.30 4.68
C VAL A 10 23.52 -4.74 4.76
N THR A 11 23.94 -5.61 3.83
CA THR A 11 23.45 -6.99 3.73
C THR A 11 23.75 -7.84 4.98
N TYR A 12 24.86 -7.59 5.67
CA TYR A 12 25.24 -8.26 6.91
C TYR A 12 24.93 -7.43 8.17
N ARG A 13 24.16 -6.34 8.02
CA ARG A 13 23.80 -5.41 9.11
C ARG A 13 22.29 -5.34 9.19
N SER A 14 21.70 -6.32 9.84
CA SER A 14 20.23 -6.51 9.90
C SER A 14 19.49 -5.25 10.35
N GLY A 15 20.01 -4.49 11.31
CA GLY A 15 19.43 -3.23 11.78
C GLY A 15 19.45 -2.14 10.72
N ARG A 16 20.57 -1.99 9.99
CA ARG A 16 20.68 -1.04 8.87
C ARG A 16 19.86 -1.47 7.66
N PHE A 17 19.74 -2.78 7.43
CA PHE A 17 18.87 -3.34 6.40
C PHE A 17 17.39 -3.04 6.67
N ILE A 18 16.93 -3.21 7.91
CA ILE A 18 15.56 -2.83 8.31
C ILE A 18 15.37 -1.32 8.16
N GLY A 19 16.30 -0.52 8.69
CA GLY A 19 16.22 0.95 8.63
C GLY A 19 16.11 1.50 7.21
N SER A 20 16.87 0.95 6.26
CA SER A 20 16.81 1.39 4.86
C SER A 20 15.46 1.10 4.21
N HIS A 21 14.86 -0.06 4.46
CA HIS A 21 13.54 -0.39 3.91
C HIS A 21 12.42 0.43 4.56
N VAL A 22 12.47 0.64 5.87
CA VAL A 22 11.49 1.48 6.58
C VAL A 22 11.57 2.93 6.11
N ALA A 23 12.77 3.49 5.95
CA ALA A 23 12.97 4.83 5.40
C ALA A 23 12.45 4.94 3.96
N HIS A 24 12.72 3.94 3.13
CA HIS A 24 12.22 3.88 1.76
C HIS A 24 10.68 3.82 1.70
N THR A 25 10.05 3.00 2.56
CA THR A 25 8.58 2.99 2.72
C THR A 25 8.08 4.39 3.10
N GLY A 26 8.76 5.09 4.01
CA GLY A 26 8.45 6.48 4.35
C GLY A 26 8.46 7.41 3.13
N MET A 27 9.43 7.27 2.21
CA MET A 27 9.46 8.04 0.96
C MET A 27 8.27 7.73 0.04
N ILE A 28 7.89 6.45 -0.08
CA ILE A 28 6.73 6.03 -0.87
C ILE A 28 5.46 6.64 -0.29
N THR A 29 5.25 6.53 1.03
CA THR A 29 4.07 7.07 1.71
C THR A 29 4.04 8.61 1.63
N PHE A 30 5.19 9.28 1.74
CA PHE A 30 5.30 10.72 1.55
C PHE A 30 4.88 11.12 0.13
N ALA A 31 5.40 10.44 -0.88
CA ALA A 31 5.06 10.71 -2.28
C ALA A 31 3.56 10.52 -2.54
N ALA A 32 2.95 9.45 -2.00
CA ALA A 32 1.51 9.22 -2.14
C ALA A 32 0.69 10.39 -1.55
N GLY A 33 0.99 10.84 -0.33
CA GLY A 33 0.28 11.96 0.30
C GLY A 33 0.52 13.30 -0.39
N ALA A 34 1.80 13.62 -0.67
CA ALA A 34 2.19 14.89 -1.28
C ALA A 34 1.64 15.03 -2.71
N CYS A 35 1.75 13.98 -3.53
CA CYS A 35 1.22 14.00 -4.89
C CYS A 35 -0.31 14.07 -4.90
N THR A 36 -1.00 13.41 -3.97
CA THR A 36 -2.47 13.53 -3.86
C THR A 36 -2.90 14.97 -3.59
N LEU A 37 -2.24 15.66 -2.65
CA LEU A 37 -2.52 17.09 -2.39
C LEU A 37 -2.16 17.97 -3.58
N TRP A 38 -1.06 17.67 -4.26
CA TRP A 38 -0.63 18.40 -5.44
C TRP A 38 -1.64 18.28 -6.60
N GLU A 39 -2.17 17.07 -6.85
CA GLU A 39 -3.21 16.85 -7.84
C GLU A 39 -4.50 17.59 -7.45
N LEU A 40 -4.93 17.48 -6.19
CA LEU A 40 -6.14 18.14 -5.70
C LEU A 40 -6.07 19.67 -5.82
N ALA A 41 -4.91 20.26 -5.49
CA ALA A 41 -4.71 21.71 -5.54
C ALA A 41 -4.81 22.31 -6.96
N ARG A 42 -4.67 21.49 -7.99
CA ARG A 42 -4.74 21.92 -9.41
C ARG A 42 -5.92 21.31 -10.15
N PHE A 43 -6.78 20.58 -9.46
CA PHE A 43 -7.90 19.89 -10.07
C PHE A 43 -8.92 20.91 -10.60
N ASP A 44 -9.29 20.76 -11.87
CA ASP A 44 -10.34 21.56 -12.50
C ASP A 44 -11.58 20.68 -12.71
N PRO A 45 -12.69 20.93 -12.00
CA PRO A 45 -13.91 20.13 -12.14
C PRO A 45 -14.59 20.28 -13.51
N SER A 46 -14.23 21.28 -14.30
CA SER A 46 -14.77 21.46 -15.66
C SER A 46 -14.15 20.53 -16.70
N ILE A 47 -13.03 19.88 -16.36
CA ILE A 47 -12.29 18.96 -17.23
C ILE A 47 -12.47 17.53 -16.70
N PRO A 48 -12.77 16.53 -17.55
CA PRO A 48 -12.84 15.15 -17.09
C PRO A 48 -11.51 14.70 -16.46
N MET A 49 -11.57 13.95 -15.36
CA MET A 49 -10.40 13.58 -14.56
C MET A 49 -9.30 12.86 -15.38
N GLY A 50 -9.68 11.99 -16.32
CA GLY A 50 -8.73 11.29 -17.20
C GLY A 50 -7.99 12.17 -18.22
N HIS A 51 -8.42 13.42 -18.41
CA HIS A 51 -7.76 14.40 -19.27
C HIS A 51 -6.82 15.35 -18.51
N GLN A 52 -6.72 15.18 -17.18
CA GLN A 52 -5.79 15.91 -16.32
C GLN A 52 -4.81 14.91 -15.69
N SER A 53 -3.68 15.42 -15.18
CA SER A 53 -2.72 14.59 -14.41
C SER A 53 -3.31 14.25 -13.03
N ALA A 54 -4.29 13.35 -13.01
CA ALA A 54 -5.08 12.96 -11.84
C ALA A 54 -4.95 11.46 -11.57
N LEU A 55 -3.72 10.99 -11.35
CA LEU A 55 -3.42 9.59 -11.11
C LEU A 55 -3.89 9.17 -9.71
N PHE A 56 -3.50 9.89 -8.66
CA PHE A 56 -3.87 9.57 -7.28
C PHE A 56 -5.37 9.82 -7.02
N LEU A 57 -5.91 10.93 -7.55
CA LEU A 57 -7.33 11.22 -7.45
C LEU A 57 -8.19 10.15 -8.15
N GLY A 58 -7.76 9.67 -9.31
CA GLY A 58 -8.44 8.58 -10.02
C GLY A 58 -8.47 7.28 -9.22
N HIS A 59 -7.38 6.92 -8.55
CA HIS A 59 -7.32 5.74 -7.68
C HIS A 59 -8.21 5.87 -6.43
N LEU A 60 -8.33 7.08 -5.86
CA LEU A 60 -9.26 7.31 -4.74
C LEU A 60 -10.72 7.27 -5.21
N ALA A 61 -11.01 7.85 -6.37
CA ALA A 61 -12.33 7.82 -6.96
C ALA A 61 -12.79 6.38 -7.28
N SER A 62 -11.91 5.51 -7.78
CA SER A 62 -12.28 4.12 -8.08
C SER A 62 -12.71 3.35 -6.84
N ILE A 63 -12.12 3.62 -5.68
CA ILE A 63 -12.51 3.02 -4.40
C ILE A 63 -13.64 3.77 -3.67
N GLY A 64 -14.31 4.72 -4.34
CA GLY A 64 -15.46 5.44 -3.81
C GLY A 64 -15.13 6.63 -2.91
N ILE A 65 -13.86 7.06 -2.84
CA ILE A 65 -13.45 8.25 -2.08
C ILE A 65 -13.46 9.48 -2.99
N GLY A 66 -13.98 10.59 -2.48
CA GLY A 66 -14.08 11.85 -3.23
C GLY A 66 -15.51 12.24 -3.58
N PHE A 67 -16.50 11.40 -3.30
CA PHE A 67 -17.90 11.64 -3.62
C PHE A 67 -18.70 12.10 -2.39
N ASP A 68 -19.71 12.94 -2.61
CA ASP A 68 -20.69 13.32 -1.59
C ASP A 68 -21.87 12.32 -1.51
N ASP A 69 -22.82 12.57 -0.60
CA ASP A 69 -24.01 11.73 -0.41
C ASP A 69 -24.92 11.66 -1.66
N ALA A 70 -24.78 12.61 -2.59
CA ALA A 70 -25.50 12.64 -3.85
C ALA A 70 -24.76 11.91 -4.99
N GLY A 71 -23.56 11.36 -4.73
CA GLY A 71 -22.74 10.67 -5.72
C GLY A 71 -21.99 11.60 -6.66
N VAL A 72 -21.85 12.89 -6.30
CA VAL A 72 -21.08 13.87 -7.09
C VAL A 72 -19.66 13.93 -6.54
N TRP A 73 -18.67 13.88 -7.44
CA TRP A 73 -17.27 14.02 -7.04
C TRP A 73 -16.98 15.47 -6.60
N THR A 74 -16.62 15.64 -5.34
CA THR A 74 -16.32 16.92 -4.69
C THR A 74 -14.93 16.95 -4.04
N GLY A 75 -14.21 15.81 -4.06
CA GLY A 75 -12.96 15.63 -3.32
C GLY A 75 -13.17 15.30 -1.83
N ALA A 76 -14.39 14.95 -1.43
CA ALA A 76 -14.71 14.55 -0.06
C ALA A 76 -13.78 13.43 0.45
N GLY A 77 -13.13 13.64 1.60
CA GLY A 77 -12.21 12.67 2.21
C GLY A 77 -10.80 12.59 1.60
N VAL A 78 -10.55 13.16 0.41
CA VAL A 78 -9.24 13.11 -0.26
C VAL A 78 -8.15 13.75 0.60
N VAL A 79 -8.40 14.93 1.17
CA VAL A 79 -7.44 15.63 2.05
C VAL A 79 -7.13 14.78 3.28
N THR A 80 -8.14 14.14 3.87
CA THR A 80 -7.95 13.28 5.04
C THR A 80 -6.99 12.12 4.74
N ILE A 81 -7.20 11.42 3.63
CA ILE A 81 -6.32 10.31 3.22
C ILE A 81 -4.90 10.82 2.94
N ALA A 82 -4.77 11.94 2.23
CA ALA A 82 -3.47 12.50 1.91
C ALA A 82 -2.69 12.93 3.18
N LEU A 83 -3.37 13.55 4.14
CA LEU A 83 -2.77 13.93 5.42
C LEU A 83 -2.36 12.72 6.26
N LEU A 84 -3.18 11.65 6.29
CA LEU A 84 -2.81 10.41 6.97
C LEU A 84 -1.52 9.82 6.38
N HIS A 85 -1.39 9.79 5.06
CA HIS A 85 -0.17 9.35 4.40
C HIS A 85 1.04 10.23 4.78
N LEU A 86 0.88 11.55 4.80
CA LEU A 86 1.96 12.45 5.23
C LEU A 86 2.36 12.21 6.70
N ILE A 87 1.39 12.02 7.60
CA ILE A 87 1.67 11.73 9.02
C ILE A 87 2.40 10.39 9.16
N PHE A 88 1.92 9.32 8.51
CA PHE A 88 2.57 8.01 8.57
C PHE A 88 3.95 8.03 7.93
N SER A 89 4.17 8.84 6.88
CA SER A 89 5.50 9.01 6.30
C SER A 89 6.52 9.55 7.31
N MET A 90 6.10 10.43 8.23
CA MET A 90 6.97 10.93 9.30
C MET A 90 7.29 9.85 10.32
N VAL A 91 6.32 8.98 10.64
CA VAL A 91 6.54 7.83 11.53
C VAL A 91 7.54 6.85 10.93
N TYR A 92 7.38 6.48 9.65
CA TYR A 92 8.32 5.63 8.94
C TYR A 92 9.70 6.28 8.79
N GLY A 93 9.76 7.57 8.43
CA GLY A 93 11.01 8.32 8.33
C GLY A 93 11.76 8.38 9.67
N GLY A 94 11.04 8.63 10.77
CA GLY A 94 11.59 8.60 12.12
C GLY A 94 12.12 7.22 12.51
N GLY A 95 11.36 6.15 12.25
CA GLY A 95 11.79 4.78 12.49
C GLY A 95 13.04 4.41 11.67
N GLY A 96 13.06 4.75 10.38
CA GLY A 96 14.21 4.56 9.51
C GLY A 96 15.46 5.29 10.01
N LEU A 97 15.31 6.53 10.49
CA LEU A 97 16.40 7.31 11.06
C LEU A 97 16.93 6.68 12.36
N LEU A 98 16.03 6.27 13.27
CA LEU A 98 16.43 5.60 14.52
C LEU A 98 17.24 4.33 14.25
N HIS A 99 16.79 3.50 13.29
CA HIS A 99 17.53 2.32 12.85
C HIS A 99 18.82 2.62 12.08
N ALA A 100 19.03 3.86 11.62
CA ALA A 100 20.25 4.26 10.92
C ALA A 100 21.29 4.89 11.86
N VAL A 101 20.87 5.56 12.93
CA VAL A 101 21.78 6.38 13.77
C VAL A 101 21.80 6.00 15.25
N TYR A 102 20.74 5.40 15.79
CA TYR A 102 20.59 5.17 17.23
C TYR A 102 20.69 3.70 17.62
N PHE A 103 19.94 2.84 16.94
CA PHE A 103 19.96 1.40 17.20
C PHE A 103 21.22 0.72 16.64
N GLU A 104 21.50 -0.48 17.16
CA GLU A 104 22.64 -1.29 16.74
C GLU A 104 22.55 -1.61 15.24
N GLU A 105 23.71 -1.69 14.59
CA GLU A 105 23.75 -1.98 13.16
C GLU A 105 23.32 -3.42 12.84
N ASP A 106 23.50 -4.33 13.81
CA ASP A 106 23.01 -5.70 13.77
C ASP A 106 22.14 -5.97 15.00
N VAL A 107 20.87 -6.34 14.78
CA VAL A 107 19.88 -6.54 15.83
C VAL A 107 20.21 -7.69 16.78
N GLN A 108 21.17 -8.56 16.43
CA GLN A 108 21.67 -9.59 17.33
C GLN A 108 22.43 -9.01 18.53
N ASN A 109 23.01 -7.81 18.36
CA ASN A 109 23.79 -7.12 19.38
C ASN A 109 22.92 -6.29 20.34
N GLU A 110 21.63 -6.10 20.03
CA GLU A 110 20.69 -5.39 20.88
C GLU A 110 20.55 -6.05 22.26
N GLU A 111 20.32 -5.27 23.32
CA GLU A 111 20.07 -5.83 24.65
C GLU A 111 18.71 -6.51 24.75
N VAL A 112 17.74 -6.04 23.95
CA VAL A 112 16.34 -6.49 23.98
C VAL A 112 16.20 -7.85 23.29
N LEU A 113 15.81 -8.87 24.05
CA LEU A 113 15.65 -10.25 23.54
C LEU A 113 14.66 -10.36 22.37
N GLN A 114 13.62 -9.53 22.35
CA GLN A 114 12.65 -9.47 21.26
C GLN A 114 13.28 -8.96 19.97
N ALA A 115 14.18 -7.98 20.04
CA ALA A 115 14.87 -7.42 18.87
C ALA A 115 15.75 -8.49 18.19
N LYS A 116 16.42 -9.34 18.99
CA LYS A 116 17.24 -10.45 18.48
C LYS A 116 16.47 -11.47 17.62
N LYS A 117 15.14 -11.55 17.76
CA LYS A 117 14.31 -12.43 16.92
C LYS A 117 14.23 -11.97 15.47
N PHE A 118 14.47 -10.68 15.21
CA PHE A 118 14.45 -10.08 13.88
C PHE A 118 15.79 -10.17 13.16
N LYS A 119 16.69 -11.06 13.61
CA LYS A 119 17.94 -11.36 12.92
C LYS A 119 17.68 -11.83 11.49
N LEU A 120 18.65 -11.55 10.62
CA LEU A 120 18.59 -11.91 9.21
C LEU A 120 19.76 -12.86 8.89
N GLU A 121 19.43 -14.12 8.62
CA GLU A 121 20.36 -15.20 8.32
C GLU A 121 20.12 -15.69 6.88
N TRP A 122 20.93 -15.23 5.93
CA TRP A 122 20.71 -15.46 4.50
C TRP A 122 20.80 -16.93 4.07
N ASP A 123 21.58 -17.73 4.80
CA ASP A 123 21.80 -19.16 4.57
C ASP A 123 20.84 -20.05 5.37
N ASN A 124 19.98 -19.46 6.22
CA ASN A 124 19.01 -20.18 7.03
C ASN A 124 17.59 -20.08 6.42
N PRO A 125 17.11 -21.11 5.71
CA PRO A 125 15.79 -21.08 5.09
C PRO A 125 14.65 -20.96 6.10
N ASP A 126 14.79 -21.46 7.33
CA ASP A 126 13.76 -21.34 8.36
C ASP A 126 13.60 -19.88 8.81
N ASN A 127 14.71 -19.13 8.92
CA ASN A 127 14.68 -17.70 9.21
C ASN A 127 14.02 -16.92 8.07
N GLN A 128 14.39 -17.21 6.82
CA GLN A 128 13.82 -16.51 5.65
C GLN A 128 12.32 -16.79 5.48
N THR A 129 11.90 -18.04 5.62
CA THR A 129 10.48 -18.43 5.50
C THR A 129 9.63 -17.90 6.65
N PHE A 130 10.20 -17.80 7.86
CA PHE A 130 9.53 -17.15 8.99
C PHE A 130 9.22 -15.67 8.69
N ILE A 131 10.19 -14.92 8.15
CA ILE A 131 10.00 -13.52 7.75
C ILE A 131 8.97 -13.44 6.62
N LEU A 132 9.11 -14.26 5.58
CA LEU A 132 8.18 -14.30 4.44
C LEU A 132 6.74 -14.57 4.88
N GLY A 133 6.52 -15.55 5.76
CA GLY A 133 5.19 -15.91 6.25
C GLY A 133 4.46 -14.75 6.92
N HIS A 134 5.17 -13.93 7.70
CA HIS A 134 4.56 -12.73 8.31
C HIS A 134 4.12 -11.72 7.26
N HIS A 135 4.93 -11.48 6.21
CA HIS A 135 4.57 -10.56 5.13
C HIS A 135 3.35 -11.07 4.35
N LEU A 136 3.27 -12.37 4.08
CA LEU A 136 2.13 -12.98 3.40
C LEU A 136 0.83 -12.82 4.20
N ILE A 137 0.89 -12.89 5.53
CA ILE A 137 -0.29 -12.61 6.38
C ILE A 137 -0.76 -11.16 6.18
N PHE A 138 0.15 -10.18 6.18
CA PHE A 138 -0.22 -8.78 5.96
C PHE A 138 -0.80 -8.53 4.57
N PHE A 139 -0.26 -9.19 3.53
CA PHE A 139 -0.86 -9.13 2.19
C PHE A 139 -2.26 -9.73 2.16
N GLY A 140 -2.48 -10.89 2.78
CA GLY A 140 -3.80 -11.49 2.88
C GLY A 140 -4.82 -10.58 3.60
N VAL A 141 -4.42 -9.97 4.71
CA VAL A 141 -5.27 -9.01 5.44
C VAL A 141 -5.59 -7.78 4.58
N ALA A 142 -4.64 -7.26 3.81
CA ALA A 142 -4.86 -6.12 2.92
C ALA A 142 -5.88 -6.46 1.81
N CYS A 143 -5.81 -7.64 1.20
CA CYS A 143 -6.80 -8.09 0.22
C CYS A 143 -8.20 -8.20 0.84
N VAL A 144 -8.31 -8.82 2.02
CA VAL A 144 -9.60 -8.92 2.74
C VAL A 144 -10.15 -7.53 3.07
N TRP A 145 -9.31 -6.59 3.49
CA TRP A 145 -9.74 -5.23 3.79
C TRP A 145 -10.30 -4.53 2.55
N PHE A 146 -9.68 -4.70 1.38
CA PHE A 146 -10.19 -4.14 0.13
C PHE A 146 -11.56 -4.71 -0.25
N VAL A 147 -11.73 -6.04 -0.16
CA VAL A 147 -13.01 -6.70 -0.45
C VAL A 147 -14.11 -6.27 0.52
N GLU A 148 -13.80 -6.20 1.82
CA GLU A 148 -14.75 -5.76 2.84
C GLU A 148 -15.07 -4.26 2.72
N TRP A 149 -14.13 -3.44 2.24
CA TRP A 149 -14.39 -2.04 1.91
C TRP A 149 -15.46 -1.93 0.82
N ALA A 150 -15.30 -2.66 -0.28
CA ALA A 150 -16.27 -2.68 -1.37
C ALA A 150 -17.65 -3.23 -0.95
N ARG A 151 -17.67 -4.20 -0.03
CA ARG A 151 -18.92 -4.77 0.50
C ARG A 151 -19.68 -3.80 1.41
N VAL A 152 -18.97 -3.10 2.30
CA VAL A 152 -19.59 -2.26 3.35
C VAL A 152 -19.82 -0.81 2.88
N HIS A 153 -18.84 -0.21 2.22
CA HIS A 153 -18.89 1.20 1.82
C HIS A 153 -19.27 1.36 0.34
N GLY A 154 -18.90 0.39 -0.48
CA GLY A 154 -19.05 0.45 -1.92
C GLY A 154 -17.86 1.07 -2.63
N ILE A 155 -17.76 0.77 -3.93
CA ILE A 155 -16.76 1.31 -4.85
C ILE A 155 -17.45 1.81 -6.12
N TYR A 156 -16.73 2.58 -6.93
CA TYR A 156 -17.31 3.15 -8.15
C TYR A 156 -17.51 2.07 -9.22
N ASP A 157 -18.75 1.88 -9.68
CA ASP A 157 -19.08 1.02 -10.80
C ASP A 157 -19.26 1.87 -12.08
N PRO A 158 -18.38 1.73 -13.08
CA PRO A 158 -18.47 2.49 -14.33
C PRO A 158 -19.67 2.08 -15.21
N ALA A 159 -20.21 0.87 -15.08
CA ALA A 159 -21.39 0.43 -15.83
C ALA A 159 -22.68 1.11 -15.33
N VAL A 160 -22.75 1.40 -14.03
CA VAL A 160 -23.89 2.09 -13.40
C VAL A 160 -23.63 3.61 -13.27
N GLY A 161 -22.37 4.04 -13.25
CA GLY A 161 -21.98 5.43 -13.07
C GLY A 161 -22.16 5.94 -11.64
N ALA A 162 -22.08 5.05 -10.64
CA ALA A 162 -22.32 5.38 -9.24
C ALA A 162 -21.49 4.50 -8.30
N ILE A 163 -21.31 4.95 -7.05
CA ILE A 163 -20.80 4.09 -5.98
C ILE A 163 -21.89 3.10 -5.59
N ARG A 164 -21.53 1.81 -5.54
CA ARG A 164 -22.42 0.78 -4.99
C ARG A 164 -21.64 -0.22 -4.16
N GLN A 165 -22.35 -0.83 -3.21
CA GLN A 165 -21.87 -2.01 -2.52
C GLN A 165 -21.77 -3.18 -3.49
N VAL A 166 -20.70 -3.96 -3.36
CA VAL A 166 -20.41 -5.12 -4.21
C VAL A 166 -20.42 -6.37 -3.33
N ASN A 167 -21.22 -7.37 -3.72
CA ASN A 167 -21.14 -8.70 -3.11
C ASN A 167 -20.22 -9.56 -3.97
N TYR A 168 -19.15 -10.08 -3.39
CA TYR A 168 -18.18 -10.90 -4.11
C TYR A 168 -18.77 -12.25 -4.54
N ASN A 169 -18.33 -12.75 -5.70
CA ASN A 169 -18.69 -14.07 -6.23
C ASN A 169 -17.69 -15.14 -5.77
N LEU A 170 -18.16 -16.18 -5.08
CA LEU A 170 -17.30 -17.27 -4.57
C LEU A 170 -17.39 -18.56 -5.41
N ASP A 171 -17.79 -18.48 -6.68
CA ASP A 171 -17.65 -19.61 -7.59
C ASP A 171 -16.16 -19.87 -7.89
N LEU A 172 -15.59 -20.85 -7.18
CA LEU A 172 -14.19 -21.22 -7.30
C LEU A 172 -13.81 -21.73 -8.71
N THR A 173 -14.77 -22.29 -9.46
CA THR A 173 -14.51 -22.73 -10.83
C THR A 173 -14.37 -21.53 -11.76
N GLN A 174 -15.23 -20.51 -11.58
CA GLN A 174 -15.12 -19.26 -12.33
C GLN A 174 -13.81 -18.53 -12.01
N ILE A 175 -13.49 -18.35 -10.71
CA ILE A 175 -12.23 -17.72 -10.28
C ILE A 175 -11.02 -18.45 -10.88
N TRP A 176 -11.02 -19.79 -10.84
CA TRP A 176 -9.94 -20.59 -11.42
C TRP A 176 -9.82 -20.39 -12.93
N ASN A 177 -10.94 -20.33 -13.65
CA ASN A 177 -10.93 -20.13 -15.10
C ASN A 177 -10.38 -18.75 -15.49
N HIS A 178 -10.56 -17.74 -14.63
CA HIS A 178 -10.06 -16.38 -14.86
C HIS A 178 -8.53 -16.25 -14.88
N GLN A 179 -7.77 -17.29 -14.52
CA GLN A 179 -6.30 -17.26 -14.59
C GLN A 179 -5.77 -17.00 -16.02
N PHE A 180 -6.56 -17.30 -17.06
CA PHE A 180 -6.15 -17.14 -18.47
C PHE A 180 -6.79 -15.94 -19.18
N ASP A 181 -7.85 -15.37 -18.62
CA ASP A 181 -8.61 -14.27 -19.21
C ASP A 181 -8.86 -13.10 -18.23
N PHE A 182 -8.02 -12.97 -17.19
CA PHE A 182 -8.14 -11.95 -16.14
C PHE A 182 -8.20 -10.49 -16.66
N LEU A 183 -7.72 -10.22 -17.89
CA LEU A 183 -7.82 -8.90 -18.52
C LEU A 183 -9.21 -8.59 -19.08
N SER A 184 -10.06 -9.60 -19.28
CA SER A 184 -11.43 -9.46 -19.79
C SER A 184 -12.50 -9.50 -18.71
N ILE A 185 -12.13 -9.55 -17.43
CA ILE A 185 -13.10 -9.47 -16.33
C ILE A 185 -13.78 -8.09 -16.39
N ASP A 186 -15.10 -8.09 -16.53
CA ASP A 186 -15.94 -6.90 -16.65
C ASP A 186 -16.96 -6.76 -15.50
N SER A 187 -16.86 -7.63 -14.49
CA SER A 187 -17.74 -7.73 -13.33
C SER A 187 -16.99 -7.41 -12.03
N LEU A 188 -17.49 -6.47 -11.23
CA LEU A 188 -16.91 -6.15 -9.92
C LEU A 188 -17.06 -7.31 -8.94
N GLU A 189 -18.16 -8.06 -9.03
CA GLU A 189 -18.42 -9.25 -8.22
C GLU A 189 -17.31 -10.29 -8.39
N ASP A 190 -16.82 -10.47 -9.63
CA ASP A 190 -15.76 -11.42 -9.96
C ASP A 190 -14.38 -10.87 -9.55
N VAL A 191 -14.13 -9.57 -9.73
CA VAL A 191 -12.90 -8.91 -9.23
C VAL A 191 -12.79 -9.00 -7.70
N MET A 192 -13.91 -8.84 -6.97
CA MET A 192 -13.91 -8.97 -5.50
C MET A 192 -13.88 -10.43 -5.03
N GLY A 193 -14.23 -11.38 -5.90
CA GLY A 193 -14.22 -12.81 -5.61
C GLY A 193 -12.84 -13.46 -5.71
N GLY A 194 -12.02 -13.02 -6.67
CA GLY A 194 -10.63 -13.46 -6.87
C GLY A 194 -9.66 -12.92 -5.82
#